data_AF-A0ABD0PVJ7-F1
#
_entry.id   AF-A0ABD0PVJ7-F1
#
_cell.length_a   1.000
_cell.length_b   1.000
_cell.length_c   1.000
_cell.angle_alpha   90.00
_cell.angle_beta   90.00
_cell.angle_gamma   90.00
#
_symmetry.space_group_name_H-M   'P 1'
#
loop_
_entity.id
_entity.type
_entity.pdbx_description
1 polymer ?
#
loop_
_entity_poly.entity_id
_entity_poly.type
_entity_poly.pdbx_seq_one_letter_code
_entity_poly.pdbx_strand_id
1 'polypeptide(L)' 'KMEESHQEATEKEVERILAWLRGYFADDSEDHISYYEFVVDPNSFSRTVENIFHTSFLIR' A
#
# COMPACT_ATOMS: atom_id res chain seq x y z
N LYS A 1 21.66 6.47 10.29
CA LYS A 1 20.89 6.11 11.50
C LYS A 1 19.43 6.55 11.47
N MET A 2 19.08 7.83 11.36
CA MET A 2 17.65 8.23 11.31
C MET A 2 17.01 7.93 9.95
N GLU A 3 17.73 8.16 8.85
CA GLU A 3 17.26 7.85 7.48
C GLU A 3 17.08 6.35 7.22
N GLU A 4 18.02 5.51 7.69
CA GLU A 4 17.91 4.04 7.60
C GLU A 4 16.66 3.51 8.32
N SER A 5 16.29 4.10 9.47
CA SER A 5 15.08 3.71 10.21
C SER A 5 13.80 4.05 9.44
N HIS A 6 13.80 5.14 8.66
CA HIS A 6 12.66 5.50 7.81
C HIS A 6 12.58 4.60 6.57
N GLN A 7 13.73 4.20 6.02
CA GLN A 7 13.78 3.20 4.94
C GLN A 7 13.25 1.84 5.39
N GLU A 8 13.70 1.33 6.54
CA GLU A 8 13.19 0.07 7.10
C GLU A 8 11.68 0.14 7.40
N ALA A 9 11.19 1.28 7.90
CA ALA A 9 9.76 1.49 8.13
C ALA A 9 8.98 1.48 6.81
N THR A 10 9.54 2.09 5.76
CA THR A 10 8.93 2.12 4.42
C THR A 10 8.87 0.72 3.82
N GLU A 11 9.95 -0.07 3.92
CA GLU A 11 9.99 -1.45 3.40
C GLU A 11 8.94 -2.35 4.07
N LYS A 12 8.81 -2.27 5.40
CA LYS A 12 7.78 -3.03 6.13
C LYS A 12 6.36 -2.66 5.72
N GLU A 13 6.11 -1.38 5.48
CA GLU A 13 4.80 -0.93 5.02
C GLU A 13 4.49 -1.41 3.60
N VAL A 14 5.48 -1.40 2.71
CA VAL A 14 5.34 -1.95 1.36
C VAL A 14 5.07 -3.46 1.39
N GLU A 15 5.79 -4.23 2.21
CA GLU A 15 5.55 -5.67 2.40
C GLU A 15 4.14 -5.95 2.94
N ARG A 16 3.69 -5.13 3.89
CA ARG A 16 2.34 -5.22 4.44
C ARG A 16 1.29 -4.99 3.36
N ILE A 17 1.40 -3.91 2.58
CA ILE A 17 0.47 -3.58 1.49
C ILE A 17 0.45 -4.70 0.43
N LEU A 18 1.60 -5.28 0.10
CA LEU A 18 1.66 -6.42 -0.82
C LEU A 18 0.91 -7.65 -0.28
N ALA A 19 1.00 -7.91 1.03
CA ALA A 19 0.24 -9.00 1.65
C ALA A 19 -1.27 -8.77 1.56
N TRP A 20 -1.75 -7.53 1.77
CA TRP A 20 -3.16 -7.17 1.58
C TRP A 20 -3.61 -7.41 0.14
N LEU A 21 -2.86 -6.93 -0.85
CA LEU A 21 -3.19 -7.12 -2.27
C LEU A 21 -3.30 -8.60 -2.64
N ARG A 22 -2.38 -9.44 -2.15
CA ARG A 22 -2.44 -10.89 -2.35
C ARG A 22 -3.67 -11.53 -1.70
N GLY A 23 -4.07 -11.05 -0.52
CA GLY A 23 -5.30 -11.48 0.15
C GLY A 23 -6.53 -11.14 -0.70
N TYR A 24 -6.63 -9.89 -1.17
CA TYR A 24 -7.73 -9.46 -2.04
C TYR A 24 -7.85 -10.32 -3.31
N PHE A 25 -6.74 -10.61 -3.99
CA PHE A 25 -6.74 -11.48 -5.17
C PHE A 25 -7.03 -12.97 -4.89
N ALA A 26 -6.78 -13.43 -3.66
CA ALA A 26 -7.04 -14.81 -3.29
C ALA A 26 -8.52 -15.04 -2.90
N ASP A 27 -9.14 -14.03 -2.28
CA ASP A 27 -10.51 -14.10 -1.78
C ASP A 27 -11.55 -13.69 -2.83
N ASP A 28 -11.18 -12.85 -3.81
CA ASP A 28 -12.09 -12.34 -4.84
C ASP A 28 -11.79 -12.94 -6.23
N SER A 29 -12.84 -13.24 -6.99
CA SER A 29 -12.72 -13.77 -8.36
C SER A 29 -12.54 -12.69 -9.42
N GLU A 30 -12.50 -11.43 -9.00
CA GLU A 30 -12.30 -10.27 -9.87
C GLU A 30 -10.83 -10.18 -10.31
N ASP A 31 -10.62 -10.09 -11.62
CA ASP A 31 -9.27 -10.02 -12.21
C ASP A 31 -8.55 -8.67 -11.94
N HIS A 32 -9.17 -7.74 -11.22
CA HIS A 32 -8.64 -6.39 -11.03
C HIS A 32 -9.04 -5.75 -9.69
N ILE A 33 -8.15 -4.88 -9.19
CA ILE A 33 -8.36 -4.08 -7.98
C ILE A 33 -8.45 -2.60 -8.37
N SER A 34 -9.48 -1.89 -7.91
CA SER A 34 -9.61 -0.45 -8.10
C SER A 34 -8.53 0.29 -7.31
N TYR A 35 -7.61 0.95 -8.01
CA TYR A 35 -6.52 1.71 -7.38
C TYR A 35 -7.04 2.79 -6.42
N TYR A 36 -8.07 3.54 -6.82
CA TYR A 36 -8.62 4.62 -6.00
C TYR A 36 -9.26 4.10 -4.72
N GLU A 37 -10.03 3.03 -4.80
CA GLU A 37 -10.64 2.42 -3.60
C GLU A 37 -9.57 1.84 -2.67
N PHE A 38 -8.47 1.35 -3.23
CA PHE A 38 -7.37 0.78 -2.45
C PHE A 38 -6.58 1.84 -1.67
N VAL A 39 -6.26 2.98 -2.29
CA VAL A 39 -5.36 3.97 -1.67
C VAL A 39 -6.10 5.05 -0.87
N VAL A 40 -7.38 5.31 -1.14
CA VAL A 40 -8.12 6.41 -0.49
C VAL A 40 -8.63 6.00 0.89
N ASP A 41 -8.24 6.77 1.90
CA ASP A 41 -8.85 6.72 3.23
C ASP A 41 -9.88 7.87 3.36
N PRO A 42 -11.18 7.56 3.51
CA PRO A 42 -12.25 8.57 3.55
C PRO A 42 -12.20 9.44 4.83
N ASN A 43 -11.44 9.02 5.83
CA ASN A 43 -11.32 9.69 7.12
C ASN A 43 -9.95 10.37 7.29
N SER A 44 -9.03 10.27 6.32
CA SER A 44 -7.72 10.93 6.40
C SER A 44 -7.05 11.15 5.04
N PHE A 45 -6.85 12.43 4.74
CA PHE A 45 -6.04 12.86 3.60
C PHE A 45 -4.58 12.39 3.71
N SER A 46 -3.93 12.55 4.88
CA SER A 46 -2.52 12.16 5.06
C SER A 46 -2.31 10.67 4.82
N ARG A 47 -3.21 9.81 5.35
CA ARG A 47 -3.14 8.36 5.11
C ARG A 47 -3.35 8.02 3.63
N THR A 48 -4.23 8.76 2.93
CA THR A 48 -4.36 8.61 1.47
C THR A 48 -3.04 8.88 0.75
N VAL A 49 -2.34 9.95 1.12
CA VAL A 49 -1.04 10.30 0.51
C VAL A 49 0.03 9.25 0.83
N GLU A 50 0.08 8.76 2.07
CA GLU A 50 0.99 7.69 2.49
C GLU A 50 0.72 6.38 1.72
N ASN A 51 -0.55 5.99 1.59
CA ASN A 51 -0.94 4.81 0.81
C ASN A 51 -0.50 4.93 -0.65
N ILE A 52 -0.69 6.09 -1.27
CA ILE A 52 -0.22 6.36 -2.64
C ILE A 52 1.31 6.22 -2.71
N PHE A 53 2.03 6.83 -1.78
CA PHE A 53 3.49 6.77 -1.72
C PHE A 53 3.99 5.33 -1.60
N HIS A 54 3.48 4.56 -0.66
CA HIS A 54 3.92 3.17 -0.47
C HIS A 54 3.52 2.26 -1.64
N THR A 55 2.30 2.43 -2.18
CA THR A 55 1.84 1.66 -3.35
C THR A 55 2.69 1.93 -4.58
N SER A 56 3.25 3.14 -4.72
CA SER A 56 4.13 3.47 -5.85
C SER A 56 5.40 2.61 -5.92
N PHE A 57 5.85 2.04 -4.80
CA PHE A 57 7.00 1.11 -4.78
C PHE A 57 6.67 -0.29 -5.29
N LEU A 58 5.38 -0.66 -5.37
CA LEU A 58 4.95 -1.97 -5.84
C LEU A 58 4.88 -2.05 -7.37
N ILE A 59 4.79 -0.90 -8.05
CA ILE A 59 4.69 -0.82 -9.51
C ILE A 59 6.11 -0.65 -10.09
N ARG A 60 6.57 -1.62 -10.88
CA ARG A 60 7.86 -1.59 -11.60
C ARG A 60 7.69 -1.25 -13.06
#